data_AF-A0A7X6A972-F1
#
_entry.id   AF-A0A7X6A972-F1
#
_cell.length_a   1.000
_cell.length_b   1.000
_cell.length_c   1.000
_cell.angle_alpha   90.00
_cell.angle_beta   90.00
_cell.angle_gamma   90.00
#
_symmetry.space_group_name_H-M   'P 1'
#
loop_
_entity.id
_entity.type
_entity.pdbx_description
1 polymer ?
#
loop_
_entity_poly.entity_id
_entity_poly.type
_entity_poly.pdbx_seq_one_letter_code
_entity_poly.pdbx_strand_id
1 'polypeptide(L)'
;MSNDESSGAILKTQLDPKLARPRLKEGLVPEDTGIWVSIEEGVDAGRKETLSPGGVYTIGREGADIVLDDAKVSRKHAEIGLYGPGAYML
;
A
#
# COMPACT_ATOMS: atom_id res chain seq x y z
N MET A 1 -39.73 23.10 26.27
CA MET A 1 -38.31 23.28 25.89
C MET A 1 -37.51 22.21 26.60
N SER A 2 -37.09 21.18 25.88
CA SER A 2 -36.06 20.23 26.33
C SER A 2 -35.59 19.47 25.09
N ASN A 3 -34.62 20.06 24.39
CA ASN A 3 -33.84 19.36 23.37
C ASN A 3 -32.97 18.34 24.10
N ASP A 4 -33.24 17.06 23.89
CA ASP A 4 -32.29 16.00 24.21
C ASP A 4 -31.63 15.58 22.89
N GLU A 5 -30.61 16.34 22.49
CA GLU A 5 -29.70 15.92 21.43
C GLU A 5 -28.89 14.73 21.95
N SER A 6 -29.43 13.53 21.76
CA SER A 6 -28.66 12.29 21.78
C SER A 6 -27.65 12.33 20.64
N SER A 7 -26.54 13.03 20.89
CA SER A 7 -25.39 13.12 20.01
C SER A 7 -24.77 11.73 19.87
N GLY A 8 -25.15 11.03 18.80
CA GLY A 8 -24.60 9.74 18.42
C GLY A 8 -23.09 9.86 18.26
N ALA A 9 -22.35 9.43 19.28
CA ALA A 9 -20.90 9.39 19.26
C ALA A 9 -20.47 8.47 18.12
N ILE A 10 -19.95 9.06 17.05
CA ILE A 10 -19.33 8.32 15.95
C ILE A 10 -18.16 7.56 16.55
N LEU A 11 -18.31 6.25 16.70
CA LEU A 11 -17.23 5.37 17.13
C LEU A 11 -16.13 5.46 16.08
N LYS A 12 -15.04 6.15 16.41
CA LYS A 12 -13.87 6.23 15.52
C LYS A 12 -13.30 4.82 15.37
N THR A 13 -13.10 4.40 14.12
CA THR A 13 -12.38 3.16 13.81
C THR A 13 -11.00 3.20 14.47
N GLN A 14 -10.78 2.34 15.46
CA GLN A 14 -9.47 2.14 16.07
C GLN A 14 -8.80 0.95 15.40
N LEU A 15 -7.66 1.20 14.75
CA LEU A 15 -6.83 0.14 14.19
C LEU A 15 -6.09 -0.53 15.35
N ASP A 16 -6.26 -1.85 15.53
CA ASP A 16 -5.48 -2.60 16.52
C ASP A 16 -4.03 -2.73 16.02
N PRO A 17 -3.04 -2.14 16.70
CA PRO A 17 -1.64 -2.20 16.29
C PRO A 17 -1.05 -3.62 16.38
N LYS A 18 -1.68 -4.55 17.12
CA LYS A 18 -1.26 -5.96 17.19
C LYS A 18 -1.77 -6.79 16.02
N LEU A 19 -2.85 -6.37 15.36
CA LEU A 19 -3.34 -6.98 14.11
C LEU A 19 -2.64 -6.42 12.88
N ALA A 20 -2.16 -5.16 12.95
CA ALA A 20 -1.38 -4.56 11.88
C ALA A 20 0.04 -5.12 11.89
N ARG A 21 0.36 -6.05 10.97
CA ARG A 21 1.75 -6.48 10.73
C ARG A 21 2.59 -5.22 10.44
N PRO A 22 3.69 -4.95 11.18
CA PRO A 22 4.53 -3.80 10.87
C PRO A 22 5.00 -3.91 9.41
N ARG A 23 4.75 -2.86 8.62
CA ARG A 23 5.20 -2.77 7.23
C ARG A 23 6.73 -2.75 7.24
N LEU A 24 7.36 -3.89 6.95
CA LEU A 24 8.81 -3.95 6.83
C LEU A 24 9.19 -3.22 5.54
N LYS A 25 9.69 -1.99 5.65
CA LYS A 25 10.05 -1.16 4.50
C LYS A 25 11.44 -1.48 3.95
N GLU A 26 12.26 -2.30 4.63
CA GLU A 26 13.67 -2.56 4.30
C GLU A 26 14.11 -3.96 4.76
N GLY A 27 15.19 -4.48 4.15
CA GLY A 27 15.93 -5.66 4.65
C GLY A 27 15.31 -7.03 4.35
N LEU A 28 14.26 -7.09 3.53
CA LEU A 28 13.63 -8.36 3.16
C LEU A 28 14.25 -8.97 1.91
N VAL A 29 14.72 -8.12 1.00
CA VAL A 29 15.28 -8.49 -0.28
C VAL A 29 16.69 -7.91 -0.37
N PRO A 30 17.73 -8.70 -0.70
CA PRO A 30 19.06 -8.17 -0.97
C PRO A 30 19.04 -7.09 -2.05
N GLU A 31 19.84 -6.03 -1.91
CA GLU A 31 19.88 -4.88 -2.83
C GLU A 31 20.23 -5.25 -4.28
N ASP A 32 20.92 -6.37 -4.49
CA ASP A 32 21.31 -6.92 -5.79
C ASP A 32 20.24 -7.83 -6.42
N THR A 33 19.10 -8.03 -5.75
CA THR A 33 18.00 -8.82 -6.29
C THR A 33 17.26 -7.97 -7.32
N GLY A 34 17.46 -8.26 -8.60
CA GLY A 34 16.80 -7.56 -9.72
C GLY A 34 15.31 -7.84 -9.78
N ILE A 35 14.53 -7.24 -8.89
CA ILE A 35 13.07 -7.29 -8.90
C ILE A 35 12.54 -5.95 -9.40
N TRP A 36 11.69 -6.00 -10.41
CA TRP A 36 11.00 -4.83 -10.93
C TRP A 36 9.57 -5.18 -11.30
N VAL A 37 8.72 -4.16 -11.37
CA VAL A 37 7.42 -4.24 -12.04
C VAL A 37 7.49 -3.44 -13.34
N SER A 38 6.86 -3.94 -14.40
CA SER A 38 6.67 -3.23 -15.65
C SER A 38 5.20 -2.89 -15.83
N ILE A 39 4.95 -1.69 -16.33
CA ILE A 39 3.61 -1.25 -16.73
C ILE A 39 3.43 -1.68 -18.18
N GLU A 40 2.52 -2.61 -18.44
CA GLU A 40 2.30 -3.16 -19.78
C GLU A 40 1.36 -2.29 -20.64
N GLU A 41 0.39 -1.62 -20.02
CA GLU A 41 -0.64 -0.85 -20.72
C GLU A 41 -0.98 0.46 -19.98
N GLY A 42 -1.50 1.43 -20.72
CA GLY A 42 -1.91 2.75 -20.21
C GLY A 42 -0.94 3.88 -20.59
N VAL A 43 -1.13 5.05 -20.00
CA VAL A 43 -0.31 6.26 -20.26
C VAL A 43 1.16 6.03 -19.91
N ASP A 44 1.41 5.25 -18.86
CA ASP A 44 2.74 4.92 -18.35
C ASP A 44 3.33 3.62 -18.94
N ALA A 45 2.76 3.07 -20.01
CA ALA A 45 3.20 1.80 -20.59
C ALA A 45 4.69 1.81 -20.98
N GLY A 46 5.38 0.72 -20.67
CA GLY A 46 6.82 0.54 -20.88
C GLY A 46 7.70 1.04 -19.74
N ARG A 47 7.16 1.79 -18.77
CA ARG A 47 7.89 2.22 -17.58
C ARG A 47 8.13 1.03 -16.65
N LYS A 48 9.30 1.01 -16.00
CA LYS A 48 9.69 -0.02 -15.03
C LYS A 48 10.05 0.62 -13.71
N GLU A 49 9.59 0.03 -12.62
CA GLU A 49 9.89 0.46 -11.26
C GLU A 49 10.63 -0.67 -10.53
N THR A 50 11.82 -0.37 -10.03
CA THR A 50 12.61 -1.34 -9.26
C THR A 50 12.10 -1.42 -7.84
N LEU A 51 11.87 -2.65 -7.36
CA LEU A 51 11.54 -2.92 -5.97
C LEU A 51 12.85 -3.06 -5.18
N SER A 52 13.35 -1.93 -4.66
CA SER A 52 14.63 -1.85 -3.91
C SER A 52 14.39 -2.03 -2.41
N PRO A 53 15.32 -2.65 -1.66
CA PRO A 53 15.20 -3.84 -0.77
C PRO A 53 13.99 -3.96 0.20
N GLY A 54 12.94 -3.18 -0.02
CA GLY A 54 11.81 -3.05 0.88
C GLY A 54 10.76 -4.13 0.75
N GLY A 55 9.95 -4.27 1.79
CA GLY A 55 8.91 -5.29 1.87
C GLY A 55 7.52 -4.83 1.44
N VAL A 56 7.23 -3.52 1.37
CA VAL A 56 5.88 -3.02 1.02
C VAL A 56 5.92 -1.76 0.16
N TYR A 57 5.28 -1.84 -1.02
CA TYR A 57 5.16 -0.75 -1.99
C TYR A 57 3.70 -0.44 -2.26
N THR A 58 3.35 0.83 -2.27
CA THR A 58 2.01 1.31 -2.59
C THR A 58 1.92 1.72 -4.04
N ILE A 59 0.82 1.36 -4.70
CA ILE A 59 0.48 1.80 -6.05
C ILE A 59 -0.70 2.76 -5.96
N GLY A 60 -0.61 3.91 -6.61
CA GLY A 60 -1.71 4.87 -6.63
C GLY A 60 -1.48 6.04 -7.56
N ARG A 61 -2.47 6.91 -7.67
CA ARG A 61 -2.41 8.08 -8.57
C ARG A 61 -1.56 9.23 -8.02
N GLU A 62 -1.41 9.32 -6.71
CA GLU A 62 -0.63 10.39 -6.06
C GLU A 62 -0.15 9.93 -4.68
N GLY A 63 1.06 10.34 -4.28
CA GLY A 63 1.61 10.08 -2.93
C GLY A 63 1.83 8.60 -2.61
N ALA A 64 2.03 7.77 -3.64
CA ALA A 64 2.34 6.34 -3.54
C ALA A 64 3.82 6.08 -3.91
N ASP A 65 4.34 4.90 -3.56
CA ASP A 65 5.71 4.51 -3.94
C ASP A 65 5.81 4.32 -5.47
N ILE A 66 4.76 3.80 -6.10
CA ILE A 66 4.61 3.67 -7.56
C ILE A 66 3.41 4.51 -8.00
N VAL A 67 3.67 5.59 -8.72
CA VAL A 67 2.65 6.56 -9.15
C VAL A 67 2.17 6.25 -10.56
N LEU A 68 0.87 6.02 -10.76
CA LEU A 68 0.25 5.80 -12.07
C LEU A 68 -0.62 7.01 -12.45
N ASP A 69 -0.32 7.68 -13.57
CA ASP A 69 -1.10 8.81 -14.06
C ASP A 69 -2.35 8.35 -14.84
N ASP A 70 -3.29 7.75 -14.11
CA ASP A 70 -4.57 7.31 -14.66
C ASP A 70 -5.71 7.70 -13.72
N ALA A 71 -6.70 8.44 -14.25
CA ALA A 71 -7.85 8.94 -13.50
C ALA A 71 -8.71 7.85 -12.83
N LYS A 72 -8.65 6.61 -13.33
CA LYS A 72 -9.34 5.45 -12.74
C LYS A 72 -8.58 4.86 -11.55
N VAL A 73 -7.32 5.25 -11.34
CA VAL A 73 -6.51 4.80 -10.22
C VAL A 73 -6.78 5.68 -8.99
N SER A 74 -6.98 5.02 -7.85
CA SER A 74 -7.17 5.67 -6.55
C SER A 74 -5.83 6.20 -6.04
N ARG A 75 -5.85 7.21 -5.16
CA ARG A 75 -4.63 7.74 -4.52
C ARG A 75 -3.80 6.65 -3.80
N LYS A 76 -4.50 5.68 -3.20
CA LYS A 76 -3.94 4.44 -2.65
C LYS A 76 -4.76 3.28 -3.21
N HIS A 77 -4.35 2.74 -4.34
CA HIS A 77 -5.14 1.77 -5.10
C HIS A 77 -4.80 0.33 -4.72
N ALA A 78 -3.51 0.02 -4.62
CA ALA A 78 -3.03 -1.31 -4.30
C ALA A 78 -1.74 -1.26 -3.47
N GLU A 79 -1.36 -2.42 -2.93
CA GLU A 79 -0.12 -2.63 -2.21
C GLU A 79 0.54 -3.92 -2.69
N ILE A 80 1.84 -3.87 -2.96
CA ILE A 80 2.68 -5.02 -3.23
C ILE A 80 3.48 -5.29 -1.95
N GLY A 81 3.17 -6.41 -1.29
CA GLY A 81 3.96 -6.94 -0.20
C GLY A 81 4.93 -8.01 -0.72
N LEU A 82 6.23 -7.77 -0.57
CA LEU A 82 7.23 -8.83 -0.63
C LEU A 82 7.26 -9.48 0.75
N TYR A 83 7.27 -10.80 0.76
CA TYR A 83 7.18 -11.59 1.98
C TYR A 83 8.20 -12.73 1.93
N GLY A 84 8.96 -12.89 3.00
CA GLY A 84 9.94 -13.97 3.12
C GLY A 84 9.27 -15.36 3.14
N PRO A 85 10.05 -16.43 2.94
CA PRO A 85 9.53 -17.80 2.99
C PRO A 85 8.87 -18.07 4.35
N GLY A 86 7.54 -18.24 4.36
CA GLY A 86 6.74 -18.49 5.56
C GLY A 86 5.68 -17.43 5.90
N ALA A 87 5.62 -16.30 5.19
CA ALA A 87 4.63 -15.25 5.46
C ALA A 87 3.24 -15.46 4.79
N TYR A 88 3.09 -16.55 4.01
CA TYR A 88 1.81 -17.04 3.52
C TYR A 88 1.11 -17.94 4.56
N MET A 89 0.66 -17.34 5.67
CA MET A 89 -0.46 -17.90 6.43
C MET A 89 -1.52 -16.80 6.50
N LEU A 90 -2.60 -17.04 5.76
CA LEU A 90 -3.89 -16.38 5.89
C LEU A 90 -4.70 -17.11 6.97
#